data_AF-A0A9D8H365-F1
#
_entry.id   AF-A0A9D8H365-F1
#
_cell.length_a   1.000
_cell.length_b   1.000
_cell.length_c   1.000
_cell.angle_alpha   90.00
_cell.angle_beta   90.00
_cell.angle_gamma   90.00
#
_symmetry.space_group_name_H-M   'P 1'
#
loop_
_entity.id
_entity.type
_entity.pdbx_description
1 polymer ?
#
loop_
_entity_poly.entity_id
_entity_poly.type
_entity_poly.pdbx_seq_one_letter_code
_entity_poly.pdbx_strand_id
1 'polypeptide(L)' 'MIREIEIRDLVVIERAHIEPGAGLTAITGETGAGKSVVVQALGLLAGG' A
#
# COMPACT_ATOMS: atom_id res chain seq x y z
N MET A 1 -2.20 14.46 -4.50
CA MET A 1 -2.11 13.74 -3.22
C MET A 1 -3.00 12.51 -3.33
N ILE A 2 -2.49 11.33 -2.98
CA ILE A 2 -3.27 10.08 -3.05
C ILE A 2 -4.42 10.18 -2.04
N ARG A 3 -5.64 9.89 -2.50
CA ARG A 3 -6.85 9.90 -1.67
C ARG A 3 -7.17 8.52 -1.10
N GLU A 4 -6.94 7.51 -1.93
CA GLU A 4 -7.33 6.14 -1.66
C GLU A 4 -6.40 5.21 -2.45
N ILE A 5 -6.10 4.05 -1.88
CA ILE A 5 -5.40 2.95 -2.52
C ILE A 5 -6.21 1.69 -2.25
N GLU A 6 -6.61 1.02 -3.31
CA GLU A 6 -7.21 -0.32 -3.23
C GLU A 6 -6.22 -1.34 -3.82
N ILE A 7 -5.89 -2.35 -3.03
CA ILE A 7 -5.04 -3.48 -3.42
C ILE A 7 -5.91 -4.72 -3.47
N ARG A 8 -5.83 -5.48 -4.57
CA ARG A 8 -6.52 -6.76 -4.76
C ARG A 8 -5.55 -7.76 -5.35
N ASP A 9 -5.49 -8.94 -4.74
CA ASP A 9 -4.72 -10.10 -5.22
C ASP A 9 -3.26 -9.78 -5.61
N LEU A 10 -2.58 -8.95 -4.80
CA LEU A 10 -1.20 -8.54 -5.05
C LEU A 10 -0.26 -9.23 -4.04
N VAL A 11 0.53 -10.18 -4.53
CA VAL A 11 1.49 -10.96 -3.74
C VAL A 11 0.81 -11.62 -2.53
N VAL A 12 1.01 -11.11 -1.31
CA VAL A 12 0.47 -11.67 -0.05
C VAL A 12 -0.81 -10.94 0.40
N ILE A 13 -1.17 -9.84 -0.26
CA ILE A 13 -2.35 -9.05 0.05
C ILE A 13 -3.51 -9.48 -0.85
N GLU A 14 -4.45 -10.24 -0.30
CA GLU A 14 -5.71 -10.60 -0.98
C GLU A 14 -6.57 -9.34 -1.19
N ARG A 15 -6.77 -8.55 -0.13
CA ARG A 15 -7.47 -7.27 -0.20
C ARG A 15 -6.92 -6.29 0.83
N ALA A 16 -6.66 -5.06 0.40
CA ALA A 16 -6.41 -3.94 1.31
C ALA A 16 -7.04 -2.66 0.78
N HIS A 17 -7.49 -1.82 1.70
CA HIS A 17 -8.05 -0.51 1.45
C HIS A 17 -7.37 0.48 2.37
N ILE A 18 -6.79 1.53 1.80
CA ILE A 18 -5.99 2.51 2.53
C ILE A 18 -6.45 3.91 2.12
N GLU A 19 -6.85 4.71 3.09
CA GLU A 19 -7.14 6.14 2.92
C GLU A 19 -6.05 6.95 3.64
N PRO A 20 -5.02 7.43 2.93
CA PRO A 20 -3.93 8.17 3.56
C PRO A 20 -4.42 9.46 4.21
N GLY A 21 -4.00 9.69 5.46
CA GLY A 21 -4.24 10.94 6.16
C GLY A 21 -3.43 12.10 5.58
N ALA A 22 -3.76 13.32 6.01
CA ALA A 22 -2.96 14.49 5.65
C ALA A 22 -1.54 14.39 6.23
N GLY A 23 -0.55 14.92 5.50
CA GLY A 23 0.85 14.90 5.93
C GLY A 23 1.51 13.54 5.73
N LEU A 24 2.02 12.95 6.81
CA LEU A 24 2.79 11.71 6.79
C LEU A 24 1.92 10.51 7.18
N THR A 25 1.80 9.54 6.28
CA THR A 25 1.22 8.23 6.59
C THR A 25 2.36 7.22 6.77
N ALA A 26 2.46 6.63 7.96
CA ALA A 26 3.45 5.60 8.26
C ALA A 26 2.81 4.20 8.19
N ILE A 27 3.46 3.29 7.47
CA ILE A 27 3.05 1.88 7.38
C ILE A 27 4.06 1.05 8.17
N THR A 28 3.59 0.36 9.21
CA THR A 28 4.40 -0.48 10.09
C THR A 28 3.92 -1.93 10.04
N GLY A 29 4.69 -2.83 10.64
CA GLY A 29 4.38 -4.25 10.67
C GLY A 29 5.64 -5.11 10.77
N GLU A 30 5.44 -6.38 11.09
CA GLU A 30 6.49 -7.39 11.17
C GLU A 30 7.01 -7.81 9.79
N THR A 31 8.08 -8.59 9.75
CA THR A 31 8.55 -9.23 8.52
C THR A 31 7.48 -10.16 7.97
N GLY A 32 7.14 -10.02 6.69
CA GLY A 32 6.11 -10.82 6.04
C GLY A 32 4.70 -10.23 6.12
N ALA A 33 4.48 -9.17 6.89
CA ALA A 33 3.16 -8.54 7.06
C ALA A 33 2.66 -7.76 5.81
N GLY A 34 3.34 -7.85 4.66
CA GLY A 34 2.90 -7.20 3.41
C GLY A 34 3.31 -5.74 3.23
N LYS A 35 4.09 -5.13 4.13
CA LYS A 35 4.54 -3.73 4.00
C LYS A 35 5.21 -3.42 2.66
N SER A 36 6.12 -4.26 2.19
CA SER A 36 6.81 -4.07 0.89
C SER A 36 5.86 -4.15 -0.29
N VAL A 37 4.76 -4.89 -0.17
CA VAL A 37 3.73 -5.01 -1.21
C VAL A 37 2.96 -3.70 -1.36
N VAL A 38 2.69 -3.00 -0.25
CA VAL A 38 2.08 -1.66 -0.32
C VAL A 38 2.99 -0.67 -1.04
N VAL A 39 4.31 -0.74 -0.80
CA VAL A 39 5.30 0.09 -1.52
C VAL A 39 5.34 -0.27 -3.01
N GLN A 40 5.24 -1.56 -3.36
CA GLN A 40 5.15 -1.99 -4.76
C GLN A 40 3.88 -1.47 -5.44
N ALA A 41 2.72 -1.54 -4.79
CA ALA A 41 1.47 -1.00 -5.31
C ALA A 41 1.58 0.50 -5.62
N LEU A 42 2.23 1.27 -4.73
CA LEU A 42 2.52 2.69 -4.96
C LEU A 42 3.44 2.90 -6.18
N GLY A 43 4.45 2.05 -6.36
CA GLY A 43 5.32 2.08 -7.55
C GLY A 43 4.55 1.85 -8.85
N LEU A 44 3.64 0.87 -8.88
CA LEU A 44 2.77 0.59 -10.02
C LEU A 44 1.87 1.80 -10.35
N LEU A 45 1.28 2.45 -9.33
CA LEU A 45 0.48 3.66 -9.51
C LEU A 45 1.29 4.85 -10.03
N ALA A 46 2.59 4.91 -9.73
CA ALA A 46 3.49 5.94 -10.20
C ALA A 46 4.01 5.69 -11.64
N GLY A 47 3.60 4.59 -12.29
CA GLY A 47 4.00 4.24 -13.65
C GLY A 47 5.35 3.50 -13.75
N GLY A 48 5.79 2.87 -12.66
CA GLY A 48 6.92 1.93 -12.67
C GLY A 48 6.59 0.56 -13.25
#